data_AF-A0A4Y2WJN1-F1
#
_entry.id   AF-A0A4Y2WJN1-F1
#
_cell.length_a   1.000
_cell.length_b   1.000
_cell.length_c   1.000
_cell.angle_alpha   90.00
_cell.angle_beta   90.00
_cell.angle_gamma   90.00
#
_symmetry.space_group_name_H-M   'P 1'
#
loop_
_entity.id
_entity.type
_entity.pdbx_description
1 polymer ?
#
loop_
_entity_poly.entity_id
_entity_poly.type
_entity_poly.pdbx_seq_one_letter_code
_entity_poly.pdbx_strand_id
1 'polypeptide(L)'
;MSGWSVLQHPPYSPDLAPSDFHLFGPLKQHLGGKHFADDDDVQHEILLWMRQQPKEFYAAGIGPLIKRWDKCINIVGDYVEK
;
A
#
# COMPACT_ATOMS: atom_id res chain seq x y z
N MET A 1 7.09 16.89 -19.79
CA MET A 1 6.59 15.58 -19.34
C MET A 1 7.59 15.01 -18.35
N SER A 2 7.16 14.65 -17.15
CA SER A 2 8.00 14.00 -16.15
C SER A 2 8.35 12.59 -16.65
N GLY A 3 9.62 12.30 -16.96
CA GLY A 3 10.08 11.09 -17.69
C GLY A 3 9.87 9.73 -17.01
N TRP A 4 8.72 9.52 -16.37
CA TRP A 4 8.29 8.30 -15.71
C TRP A 4 7.56 7.38 -16.67
N SER A 5 7.77 6.07 -16.49
CA SER A 5 6.95 5.04 -17.13
C SER A 5 5.78 4.68 -16.22
N VAL A 6 4.58 4.55 -16.80
CA VAL A 6 3.38 4.11 -16.08
C VAL A 6 3.29 2.59 -16.18
N LEU A 7 3.22 1.91 -15.04
CA LEU A 7 2.96 0.48 -14.99
C LEU A 7 1.46 0.23 -15.20
N GLN A 8 1.14 -0.77 -16.02
CA GLN A 8 -0.25 -1.19 -16.22
C GLN A 8 -0.81 -1.79 -14.93
N HIS A 9 -2.01 -1.38 -14.55
CA HIS A 9 -2.70 -1.87 -13.36
C HIS A 9 -4.14 -2.27 -13.73
N PRO A 10 -4.53 -3.54 -13.52
CA PRO A 10 -5.88 -3.99 -13.84
C PRO A 10 -6.93 -3.33 -12.94
N PRO A 11 -8.18 -3.15 -13.43
CA PRO A 11 -9.28 -2.65 -12.62
C PRO A 11 -9.56 -3.57 -11.42
N TYR A 12 -9.96 -3.00 -10.29
CA TYR A 12 -10.41 -3.73 -9.09
C TYR A 12 -9.40 -4.71 -8.48
N SER A 13 -8.09 -4.43 -8.62
CA SER A 13 -7.02 -5.30 -8.09
C SER A 13 -6.22 -4.66 -6.94
N PRO A 14 -6.85 -4.36 -5.79
CA PRO A 14 -6.14 -3.82 -4.62
C PRO A 14 -5.12 -4.82 -4.06
N ASP A 15 -5.29 -6.12 -4.30
CA ASP A 15 -4.33 -7.18 -4.01
C ASP A 15 -3.02 -7.04 -4.81
N LEU A 16 -3.01 -6.28 -5.89
CA LEU A 16 -1.83 -5.97 -6.70
C LEU A 16 -1.24 -4.58 -6.43
N ALA A 17 -1.85 -3.79 -5.54
CA ALA A 17 -1.39 -2.45 -5.18
C ALA A 17 -0.67 -2.48 -3.82
N PRO A 18 0.65 -2.18 -3.76
CA PRO A 18 1.41 -2.17 -2.50
C PRO A 18 0.81 -1.26 -1.43
N SER A 19 0.20 -0.14 -1.85
CA SER A 19 -0.51 0.77 -0.95
C SER A 19 -1.65 0.04 -0.20
N ASP A 20 -2.44 -0.76 -0.90
CA ASP A 20 -3.62 -1.42 -0.34
C ASP A 20 -3.26 -2.68 0.45
N PHE A 21 -2.43 -3.57 -0.11
CA PHE A 21 -2.15 -4.85 0.54
C PHE A 21 -1.16 -4.73 1.70
N HIS A 22 -0.32 -3.69 1.74
CA HIS A 22 0.77 -3.54 2.70
C HIS A 22 0.70 -2.26 3.54
N LEU A 23 0.57 -1.08 2.92
CA LEU A 23 0.71 0.21 3.63
C LEU A 23 -0.54 0.59 4.44
N PHE A 24 -1.72 0.55 3.81
CA PHE A 24 -2.94 1.11 4.39
C PHE A 24 -3.51 0.27 5.54
N GLY A 25 -3.25 -1.03 5.59
CA GLY A 25 -3.68 -1.87 6.71
C GLY A 25 -3.09 -1.39 8.05
N PRO A 26 -1.75 -1.42 8.21
CA PRO A 26 -1.06 -0.90 9.39
C PRO A 26 -1.37 0.58 9.67
N LEU A 27 -1.47 1.43 8.64
CA LEU A 27 -1.83 2.84 8.83
C LEU A 27 -3.23 2.99 9.42
N LYS A 28 -4.24 2.28 8.89
CA LYS A 28 -5.60 2.29 9.43
C LYS A 28 -5.66 1.77 10.86
N GLN A 29 -4.85 0.76 11.19
CA GLN A 29 -4.73 0.26 12.57
C GLN A 29 -4.16 1.34 13.50
N HIS A 30 -3.15 2.08 13.06
CA HIS A 30 -2.55 3.17 13.83
C HIS A 30 -3.49 4.37 14.01
N LEU A 31 -4.31 4.68 13.00
CA LEU A 31 -5.30 5.76 13.05
C LEU A 31 -6.59 5.36 13.77
N GLY A 32 -6.86 4.07 13.92
CA GLY A 32 -8.07 3.54 14.50
C GLY A 32 -8.36 4.11 15.89
N GLY A 33 -9.53 4.70 16.06
CA GLY A 33 -9.99 5.25 17.34
C GLY A 33 -9.39 6.61 17.73
N LYS A 34 -8.53 7.20 16.89
CA LYS A 34 -8.04 8.56 17.10
C LYS A 34 -9.07 9.58 16.59
N HIS A 35 -9.29 10.62 17.38
CA HIS A 35 -10.06 11.80 16.97
C HIS A 35 -9.08 12.94 16.75
N PHE A 36 -9.16 13.57 15.59
CA PHE A 36 -8.35 14.74 15.21
C PHE A 36 -9.25 15.97 15.17
N ALA A 37 -8.72 17.14 15.52
CA ALA A 37 -9.52 18.36 15.54
C ALA A 37 -9.72 18.91 14.12
N ASP A 38 -8.73 18.74 13.25
CA ASP A 38 -8.74 19.21 11.87
C ASP A 38 -7.88 18.34 10.92
N ASP A 39 -7.79 18.77 9.67
CA ASP A 39 -7.04 18.09 8.62
C ASP A 39 -5.51 18.18 8.81
N ASP A 40 -5.02 19.23 9.47
CA ASP A 40 -3.58 19.42 9.70
C ASP A 40 -3.08 18.43 10.76
N ASP A 41 -3.87 18.18 11.80
CA ASP A 41 -3.63 17.18 12.84
C ASP A 41 -3.48 15.76 12.23
N VAL A 42 -4.41 15.36 11.37
CA VAL A 42 -4.36 14.02 10.74
C VAL A 42 -3.21 13.91 9.74
N GLN A 43 -2.91 14.96 8.97
CA GLN A 43 -1.76 14.98 8.08
C GLN A 43 -0.45 14.85 8.86
N HIS A 44 -0.32 15.55 9.99
CA HIS A 44 0.85 15.48 10.85
C HIS A 44 1.05 14.06 11.40
N GLU A 45 -0.01 13.45 11.92
CA GLU A 45 0.04 12.09 12.48
C GLU A 45 0.41 11.05 11.43
N ILE A 46 -0.16 11.15 10.21
CA ILE A 46 0.18 10.27 9.08
C ILE A 46 1.66 10.42 8.72
N LEU A 47 2.16 11.66 8.60
CA LEU A 47 3.55 11.92 8.25
C LEU A 47 4.53 11.42 9.32
N LEU A 48 4.20 11.59 10.60
CA LEU A 48 4.99 11.05 11.70
C LEU A 48 5.03 9.52 11.64
N TRP A 49 3.87 8.87 11.48
CA TRP A 49 3.80 7.42 11.39
C TRP A 49 4.62 6.88 10.22
N MET A 50 4.53 7.50 9.03
CA MET A 50 5.31 7.10 7.86
C MET A 50 6.82 7.22 8.12
N ARG A 51 7.27 8.31 8.75
CA ARG A 51 8.69 8.52 9.07
C ARG A 51 9.24 7.54 10.11
N GLN A 52 8.38 7.00 10.97
CA GLN A 52 8.76 6.02 11.98
C GLN A 52 8.91 4.60 11.39
N GLN A 53 8.36 4.33 10.21
CA GLN A 53 8.47 3.01 9.61
C GLN A 53 9.91 2.73 9.15
N PRO A 54 10.47 1.54 9.45
CA PRO A 54 11.80 1.16 9.02
C PRO A 54 11.86 1.02 7.49
N LYS A 55 13.04 1.14 6.88
CA LYS A 55 13.19 1.00 5.41
C LYS A 55 12.72 -0.37 4.91
N GLU A 56 12.94 -1.37 5.75
CA GLU A 56 12.55 -2.77 5.57
C GLU A 56 11.04 -2.92 5.46
N PHE A 57 10.24 -2.07 6.14
CA PHE A 57 8.80 -2.06 6.00
C PHE A 57 8.40 -1.73 4.56
N TYR A 58 8.98 -0.67 3.98
CA TYR A 58 8.68 -0.29 2.60
C TYR A 58 9.18 -1.33 1.59
N ALA A 59 10.39 -1.85 1.81
CA ALA A 59 10.94 -2.92 0.96
C ALA A 59 10.06 -4.18 0.98
N ALA A 60 9.50 -4.54 2.14
CA ALA A 60 8.58 -5.67 2.29
C ALA A 60 7.24 -5.46 1.57
N GLY A 61 6.81 -4.21 1.31
CA GLY A 61 5.64 -3.92 0.50
C GLY A 61 5.89 -4.06 -1.01
N ILE A 62 7.09 -3.75 -1.47
CA ILE A 62 7.45 -3.79 -2.90
C ILE A 62 7.93 -5.17 -3.33
N GLY A 63 8.74 -5.85 -2.51
CA GLY A 63 9.33 -7.16 -2.85
C GLY A 63 8.33 -8.24 -3.29
N PRO A 64 7.16 -8.39 -2.64
CA PRO A 64 6.15 -9.37 -3.02
C PRO A 64 5.43 -9.09 -4.34
N LEU A 65 5.58 -7.90 -4.95
CA LEU A 65 4.80 -7.48 -6.12
C LEU A 65 4.97 -8.45 -7.31
N ILE A 66 6.20 -8.87 -7.58
CA ILE A 66 6.50 -9.84 -8.65
C ILE A 66 5.78 -11.17 -8.41
N LYS A 67 5.81 -11.67 -7.17
CA LYS A 67 5.16 -12.93 -6.80
C LYS A 67 3.63 -12.83 -6.88
N ARG A 68 3.06 -11.68 -6.51
CA ARG A 68 1.62 -11.42 -6.61
C ARG A 68 1.15 -11.36 -8.07
N TRP A 69 1.92 -10.71 -8.95
CA TRP A 69 1.64 -10.71 -10.39
C TRP A 69 1.69 -12.11 -10.98
N ASP A 70 2.72 -12.89 -10.65
CA ASP A 70 2.83 -14.27 -11.11
C ASP A 70 1.66 -15.14 -10.61
N LYS A 71 1.30 -15.01 -9.34
CA LYS A 71 0.13 -15.71 -8.77
C LYS A 71 -1.17 -15.31 -9.48
N CYS A 72 -1.40 -14.03 -9.72
CA CYS A 72 -2.56 -13.52 -10.45
C CYS A 72 -2.67 -14.13 -11.86
N ILE A 73 -1.56 -14.24 -12.60
CA ILE A 73 -1.51 -14.90 -13.91
C ILE A 73 -1.87 -16.39 -13.78
N ASN A 74 -1.29 -17.08 -12.80
CA ASN A 74 -1.47 -18.51 -12.59
C ASN A 74 -2.90 -18.89 -12.15
N ILE A 75 -3.65 -17.97 -11.54
CA ILE A 75 -5.06 -18.15 -11.18
C ILE A 75 -6.03 -17.49 -12.19
N VAL A 76 -5.56 -17.21 -13.41
CA VAL A 76 -6.38 -16.69 -14.52
C VAL A 76 -7.07 -15.36 -14.16
N GLY A 77 -6.40 -14.52 -13.37
CA GLY A 77 -6.88 -13.20 -12.97
C GLY A 77 -7.82 -13.18 -11.78
N ASP A 78 -8.01 -14.31 -11.07
CA ASP A 78 -8.72 -14.32 -9.79
C ASP A 78 -7.92 -13.59 -8.69
N TYR A 79 -8.56 -13.35 -7.54
CA TYR A 79 -7.98 -12.60 -6.43
C TYR A 79 -6.83 -13.33 -5.76
N VAL A 80 -5.73 -12.61 -5.53
CA VAL A 80 -4.59 -13.13 -4.78
C VAL A 80 -4.85 -13.02 -3.28
N GLU A 81 -5.16 -14.16 -2.64
CA GLU A 81 -5.21 -14.23 -1.18
C GLU A 81 -3.87 -13.84 -0.53
N LYS A 82 -3.98 -13.18 0.64
CA LYS A 82 -2.86 -12.72 1.46
C LYS A 82 -2.00 -13.86 2.00
#